data_AF-A0A918B1I0-F1
#
_entry.id   AF-A0A918B1I0-F1
#
_cell.length_a   1.000
_cell.length_b   1.000
_cell.length_c   1.000
_cell.angle_alpha   90.00
_cell.angle_beta   90.00
_cell.angle_gamma   90.00
#
_symmetry.space_group_name_H-M   'P 1'
#
loop_
_entity.id
_entity.type
_entity.pdbx_description
1 polymer ?
#
loop_
_entity_poly.entity_id
_entity_poly.type
_entity_poly.pdbx_seq_one_letter_code
_entity_poly.pdbx_strand_id
1 'polypeptide(L)' 'MAASRFEEPAARLVTPQARTDLICPACGSPSVAQVLGDNGGVTYVCTSCGHSWS' A
#
# COMPACT_ATOMS: atom_id res chain seq x y z
N MET A 1 20.85 27.12 -33.32
CA MET A 1 20.96 25.70 -32.92
C MET A 1 20.58 25.64 -31.44
N ALA A 2 19.36 25.17 -31.15
CA ALA A 2 18.79 25.15 -29.81
C ALA A 2 19.23 23.86 -29.08
N ALA A 3 19.86 24.00 -27.92
CA ALA A 3 20.20 22.88 -27.06
C ALA A 3 18.97 22.51 -26.21
N SER A 4 18.35 21.39 -26.56
CA SER A 4 17.26 20.77 -25.80
C SER A 4 17.73 20.36 -24.41
N ARG A 5 17.13 20.95 -23.37
CA ARG A 5 17.09 20.38 -22.02
C ARG A 5 15.80 20.83 -21.35
N PHE A 6 14.74 20.06 -21.61
CA PHE A 6 13.59 19.95 -20.73
C PHE A 6 13.72 18.56 -20.12
N GLU A 7 14.45 18.48 -19.02
CA GLU A 7 13.88 18.38 -17.67
C GLU A 7 13.18 17.04 -17.47
N GLU A 8 13.88 16.21 -16.69
CA GLU A 8 13.45 14.93 -16.15
C GLU A 8 12.02 15.05 -15.59
N PRO A 9 11.12 14.09 -15.87
CA PRO A 9 9.89 13.99 -15.10
C PRO A 9 10.30 13.67 -13.66
N ALA A 10 10.24 14.71 -12.82
CA ALA A 10 10.51 14.67 -11.40
C ALA A 10 10.08 13.32 -10.84
N ALA A 11 11.08 12.51 -10.48
CA ALA A 11 10.88 11.24 -9.81
C ALA A 11 9.91 11.51 -8.67
N ARG A 12 8.70 10.99 -8.86
CA ARG A 12 7.56 11.18 -7.98
C ARG A 12 8.07 10.93 -6.57
N LEU A 13 8.12 11.98 -5.74
CA LEU A 13 8.35 11.83 -4.32
C LEU A 13 7.17 11.03 -3.79
N VAL A 14 7.27 9.71 -3.88
CA VAL A 14 6.52 8.79 -3.05
C VAL A 14 7.20 8.95 -1.71
N THR A 15 6.72 9.91 -0.92
CA THR A 15 6.85 9.73 0.52
C THR A 15 6.23 8.36 0.79
N PRO A 16 6.97 7.38 1.36
CA PRO A 16 6.28 6.30 2.02
C PRO A 16 5.52 7.00 3.13
N GLN A 17 4.26 7.33 2.85
CA GLN A 17 3.26 7.42 3.90
C GLN A 17 3.56 6.21 4.76
N ALA A 18 3.82 6.41 6.05
CA ALA A 18 3.99 5.34 7.00
C ALA A 18 2.66 4.58 7.17
N ARG A 19 2.16 4.01 6.07
CA ARG A 19 1.50 2.72 6.05
C ARG A 19 2.66 1.83 6.46
N THR A 20 2.74 1.46 7.73
CA THR A 20 3.41 0.21 8.07
C THR A 20 2.87 -0.78 7.06
N ASP A 21 3.67 -1.14 6.04
CA ASP A 21 3.25 -2.03 4.96
C ASP A 21 2.62 -3.23 5.65
N LEU A 22 1.30 -3.32 5.59
CA LEU A 22 0.57 -4.28 6.39
C LEU A 22 0.72 -5.60 5.66
N ILE A 23 1.76 -6.34 6.04
CA ILE A 23 2.11 -7.61 5.42
C ILE A 23 1.22 -8.70 6.02
N CYS A 24 0.66 -9.56 5.17
CA CYS A 24 -0.06 -10.73 5.63
C CYS A 24 0.88 -11.69 6.39
N PRO A 25 0.59 -12.05 7.65
CA PRO A 25 1.44 -12.95 8.44
C PRO A 25 1.44 -14.40 7.93
N ALA A 26 0.44 -14.78 7.12
CA ALA A 26 0.32 -16.14 6.60
C ALA A 26 1.13 -16.39 5.32
N CYS A 27 1.24 -15.41 4.41
CA CYS A 27 1.89 -15.58 3.11
C CYS A 27 2.96 -14.51 2.78
N GLY A 28 3.13 -13.48 3.61
CA GLY A 28 4.09 -12.42 3.39
C GLY A 28 3.73 -11.41 2.30
N SER A 29 2.51 -11.47 1.74
CA SER A 29 2.07 -10.52 0.71
C SER A 29 1.56 -9.20 1.32
N PRO A 30 1.85 -8.04 0.69
CA PRO A 30 1.33 -6.72 1.11
C PRO A 30 -0.12 -6.46 0.65
N SER A 31 -0.71 -7.39 -0.12
CA SER A 31 -2.07 -7.27 -0.65
C SER A 31 -3.10 -7.53 0.45
N VAL A 32 -3.40 -6.49 1.23
CA VAL A 32 -4.32 -6.54 2.37
C VAL A 32 -5.38 -5.45 2.25
N ALA A 33 -6.64 -5.85 2.42
CA ALA A 33 -7.78 -4.97 2.51
C ALA A 33 -8.15 -4.74 3.98
N GLN A 34 -8.45 -3.49 4.32
CA GLN A 34 -9.01 -3.11 5.61
C GLN A 34 -10.54 -3.06 5.50
N VAL A 35 -11.22 -3.78 6.37
CA VAL A 35 -12.68 -3.83 6.48
C VAL A 35 -13.06 -3.16 7.80
N LEU A 36 -13.89 -2.13 7.73
CA LEU A 36 -14.43 -1.47 8.91
C LEU A 36 -15.72 -2.18 9.32
N GLY A 37 -15.74 -2.74 10.52
CA GLY A 37 -16.94 -3.33 11.11
C GLY A 37 -17.88 -2.26 11.67
N ASP A 38 -19.13 -2.64 11.86
CA ASP A 38 -20.23 -1.74 12.27
C ASP A 38 -20.00 -1.11 13.66
N ASN A 39 -19.19 -1.77 14.51
CA ASN A 39 -18.82 -1.32 15.85
C ASN A 39 -17.55 -0.44 15.88
N GLY A 40 -17.03 -0.03 14.72
CA GLY A 40 -15.75 0.69 14.62
C GLY A 40 -14.51 -0.20 14.80
N GLY A 41 -14.70 -1.51 14.86
CA GLY A 41 -13.60 -2.48 14.80
C GLY A 41 -13.01 -2.53 13.39
N VAL A 42 -11.72 -2.81 13.30
CA VAL A 42 -11.04 -3.02 12.03
C VAL A 42 -10.74 -4.50 11.86
N THR A 43 -11.02 -5.04 10.68
CA THR A 43 -10.59 -6.38 10.27
C THR A 43 -9.74 -6.25 9.03
N TYR A 44 -8.61 -6.93 9.03
CA TYR A 44 -7.70 -6.99 7.90
C TYR A 44 -7.88 -8.32 7.19
N VAL A 45 -7.97 -8.29 5.86
CA VAL A 45 -8.14 -9.47 5.03
C VAL A 45 -7.10 -9.45 3.91
N CYS A 46 -6.29 -10.49 3.82
CA CYS A 46 -5.37 -10.64 2.70
C CYS A 46 -6.13 -11.04 1.44
N THR A 47 -6.03 -10.22 0.39
CA THR A 47 -6.68 -10.48 -0.90
C THR A 47 -5.92 -11.49 -1.75
N SER A 48 -4.69 -11.85 -1.34
CA SER A 48 -3.88 -12.87 -2.01
C SER A 48 -4.15 -14.29 -1.49
N CYS A 49 -4.21 -14.49 -0.17
CA CYS A 49 -4.38 -15.82 0.44
C CYS A 49 -5.69 -16.03 1.21
N GLY A 50 -6.48 -14.97 1.43
CA GLY A 50 -7.74 -15.04 2.16
C GLY A 50 -7.63 -15.05 3.68
N HIS A 51 -6.43 -14.89 4.24
CA HIS A 51 -6.24 -14.83 5.69
C HIS A 51 -6.84 -13.55 6.28
N SER A 52 -7.63 -13.67 7.35
CA SER A 52 -8.25 -12.54 8.05
C SER A 52 -7.82 -12.45 9.51
N TRP A 53 -7.57 -11.24 10.01
CA TRP A 53 -7.23 -10.97 11.41
C TRP A 53 -7.79 -9.62 11.87
N SER A 54 -7.92 -9.43 13.18
CA SER A 54 -8.39 -8.18 13.83
C SER A 54 -7.28 -7.52 14.62
#